data_AF-A0A924NHC8-F1
#
_entry.id   AF-A0A924NHC8-F1
#
_cell.length_a   1.000
_cell.length_b   1.000
_cell.length_c   1.000
_cell.angle_alpha   90.00
_cell.angle_beta   90.00
_cell.angle_gamma   90.00
#
_symmetry.space_group_name_H-M   'P 1'
#
loop_
_entity.id
_entity.type
_entity.pdbx_description
1 polymer ?
#
loop_
_entity_poly.entity_id
_entity_poly.type
_entity_poly.pdbx_seq_one_letter_code
_entity_poly.pdbx_strand_id
1 'polypeptide(L)' 'MTDTLTLLPPDVWLLQLFSAKSAREGGIVRRAVRDVEQIIGRHNFEYELRRRGYHAVENAGQHVVFCNNESVRLLC' A
#
# COMPACT_ATOMS: atom_id res chain seq x y z
N MET A 1 10.88 4.18 18.63
CA MET A 1 11.47 4.40 17.29
C MET A 1 10.64 5.49 16.65
N THR A 2 11.28 6.62 16.34
CA THR A 2 10.66 7.92 16.09
C THR A 2 9.66 7.87 14.93
N ASP A 3 8.43 8.31 15.21
CA ASP A 3 7.27 8.33 14.31
C ASP A 3 7.45 9.45 13.26
N THR A 4 8.36 9.25 12.31
CA THR A 4 8.62 10.22 11.23
C THR A 4 7.54 10.15 10.14
N LEU A 5 6.77 9.06 10.12
CA LEU A 5 5.77 8.81 9.08
C LEU A 5 4.54 9.72 9.20
N THR A 6 4.23 10.23 10.39
CA THR A 6 3.10 11.15 10.62
C THR A 6 3.31 12.56 10.03
N LEU A 7 4.51 12.89 9.55
CA LEU A 7 4.83 14.23 9.02
C LEU A 7 4.79 14.32 7.48
N LEU A 8 4.67 13.20 6.77
CA LEU A 8 4.61 13.21 5.31
C LEU A 8 3.17 13.47 4.85
N PRO A 9 2.94 14.44 3.95
CA PRO A 9 1.63 14.60 3.33
C PRO A 9 1.18 13.28 2.67
N PRO A 10 -0.12 12.92 2.75
CA PRO A 10 -0.62 11.63 2.25
C PRO A 10 -0.25 11.36 0.80
N ASP A 11 -0.32 12.38 -0.05
CA ASP A 11 0.01 12.29 -1.48
C ASP A 11 1.48 11.99 -1.73
N VAL A 12 2.37 12.57 -0.92
CA VAL A 12 3.82 12.32 -1.00
C VAL A 12 4.14 10.91 -0.55
N TRP A 13 3.48 10.45 0.52
CA TRP A 13 3.65 9.08 1.02
C TRP A 13 3.20 8.04 -0.03
N LEU A 14 2.04 8.27 -0.68
CA LEU A 14 1.56 7.43 -1.77
C LEU A 14 2.51 7.44 -2.97
N LEU A 15 2.99 8.62 -3.35
CA LEU A 15 3.94 8.76 -4.44
C LEU A 15 5.21 7.94 -4.15
N GLN A 16 5.75 8.03 -2.94
CA GLN A 16 6.92 7.25 -2.53
C GLN A 16 6.63 5.75 -2.54
N LEU A 17 5.47 5.32 -2.03
CA LEU A 17 5.05 3.91 -2.04
C LEU A 17 5.03 3.34 -3.46
N PHE A 18 4.36 4.00 -4.39
CA PHE A 18 4.17 3.50 -5.75
C PHE A 18 5.30 3.85 -6.72
N SER A 19 6.23 4.73 -6.33
CA SER A 19 7.46 4.98 -7.08
C SER A 19 8.59 4.00 -6.76
N ALA A 20 8.41 3.17 -5.72
CA ALA A 20 9.35 2.11 -5.39
C ALA A 20 9.58 1.19 -6.59
N LYS A 21 10.83 0.72 -6.77
CA LYS A 21 11.20 -0.14 -7.89
C LYS A 21 10.27 -1.35 -8.03
N SER A 22 9.98 -2.03 -6.92
CA SER A 22 9.07 -3.19 -6.94
C SER A 22 7.66 -2.84 -7.39
N ALA A 23 7.12 -1.69 -7.00
CA ALA A 23 5.80 -1.25 -7.44
C ALA A 23 5.79 -0.96 -8.96
N ARG A 24 6.82 -0.29 -9.46
CA ARG A 24 6.97 0.04 -10.89
C ARG A 24 7.14 -1.18 -11.79
N GLU A 25 7.73 -2.25 -11.28
CA GLU A 25 7.99 -3.50 -12.01
C GLU A 25 6.84 -4.52 -11.87
N GLY A 26 5.69 -4.12 -11.30
CA GLY A 26 4.55 -5.03 -11.14
C GLY A 26 4.67 -6.01 -9.96
N GLY A 27 5.63 -5.77 -9.07
CA GLY A 27 5.91 -6.60 -7.91
C GLY A 27 5.03 -6.33 -6.70
N ILE A 28 5.57 -6.60 -5.51
CA ILE A 28 4.84 -6.55 -4.24
C ILE A 28 5.43 -5.47 -3.34
N VAL A 29 4.58 -4.73 -2.63
CA VAL A 29 4.98 -3.82 -1.54
C VAL A 29 4.24 -4.16 -0.25
N ARG A 30 4.90 -3.90 0.88
CA ARG A 30 4.36 -4.17 2.22
C ARG A 30 4.27 -2.89 3.03
N ARG A 31 3.14 -2.70 3.73
CA ARG A 31 2.92 -1.57 4.64
C ARG A 31 2.20 -1.99 5.90
N ALA A 32 2.56 -1.37 7.02
CA ALA A 32 1.82 -1.58 8.25
C ALA A 32 0.42 -0.99 8.11
N VAL A 33 -0.59 -1.73 8.56
CA VAL A 33 -1.99 -1.27 8.59
C VAL A 33 -2.08 0.03 9.38
N ARG A 34 -1.41 0.11 10.52
CA ARG A 34 -1.33 1.31 11.35
C ARG A 34 -0.84 2.54 10.57
N ASP A 35 0.23 2.42 9.80
CA ASP A 35 0.77 3.56 9.04
C ASP A 35 -0.22 4.03 7.97
N VAL A 36 -0.88 3.09 7.29
CA VAL A 36 -1.92 3.41 6.30
C VAL A 36 -3.07 4.17 6.97
N GLU A 37 -3.55 3.66 8.10
CA GLU A 37 -4.66 4.27 8.84
C GLU A 37 -4.30 5.67 9.37
N GLN A 38 -3.08 5.86 9.87
CA GLN A 38 -2.64 7.13 10.44
C GLN A 38 -2.31 8.19 9.38
N ILE A 39 -1.77 7.80 8.22
CA ILE A 39 -1.27 8.77 7.23
C ILE A 39 -2.37 9.16 6.25
N ILE A 40 -3.05 8.19 5.65
CA ILE A 40 -3.98 8.45 4.54
C ILE A 40 -5.41 7.98 4.82
N GLY A 41 -5.57 7.07 5.77
CA GLY A 41 -6.85 6.42 6.05
C GLY A 41 -7.16 5.30 5.06
N ARG A 42 -7.82 4.27 5.58
CA ARG A 42 -8.16 3.04 4.83
C ARG A 42 -8.95 3.30 3.55
N HIS A 43 -9.94 4.18 3.60
CA HIS A 43 -10.81 4.48 2.46
C HIS A 43 -10.04 5.06 1.27
N ASN A 44 -9.19 6.06 1.52
CA ASN A 44 -8.37 6.70 0.50
C ASN A 44 -7.31 5.74 -0.06
N PHE A 45 -6.74 4.88 0.81
CA PHE A 45 -5.82 3.84 0.37
C PHE A 45 -6.49 2.84 -0.58
N GLU A 46 -7.68 2.32 -0.22
CA GLU A 46 -8.46 1.43 -1.08
C GLU A 46 -8.86 2.08 -2.40
N TYR A 47 -9.23 3.37 -2.37
CA TYR A 47 -9.52 4.14 -3.57
C TYR A 47 -8.31 4.17 -4.52
N GLU A 48 -7.12 4.45 -4.01
CA GLU A 48 -5.90 4.47 -4.83
C GLU A 48 -5.53 3.10 -5.39
N LEU A 49 -5.73 2.02 -4.62
CA LEU A 49 -5.55 0.67 -5.12
C LEU A 49 -6.50 0.38 -6.30
N ARG A 50 -7.79 0.67 -6.13
CA ARG A 50 -8.80 0.49 -7.21
C ARG A 50 -8.48 1.33 -8.43
N ARG A 51 -8.11 2.60 -8.24
CA ARG A 51 -7.75 3.52 -9.32
C ARG A 51 -6.57 3.02 -10.16
N ARG A 52 -5.64 2.28 -9.55
CA ARG A 52 -4.45 1.71 -10.20
C ARG A 52 -4.65 0.28 -10.73
N GLY A 53 -5.79 -0.34 -10.42
CA GLY A 53 -6.04 -1.76 -10.71
C GLY A 53 -5.23 -2.71 -9.82
N TYR A 54 -4.77 -2.25 -8.65
CA TYR A 54 -3.98 -3.03 -7.71
C TYR A 54 -4.87 -3.74 -6.71
N HIS A 55 -4.37 -4.85 -6.19
CA HIS A 55 -5.01 -5.63 -5.14
C HIS A 55 -4.15 -5.65 -3.89
N ALA A 56 -4.78 -5.69 -2.71
CA ALA A 56 -4.06 -5.86 -1.46
C ALA A 56 -4.75 -6.90 -0.59
N VAL A 57 -3.96 -7.65 0.16
CA VAL A 57 -4.45 -8.50 1.24
C VAL A 57 -3.95 -7.97 2.57
N GLU A 58 -4.75 -8.13 3.62
CA GLU A 58 -4.37 -7.77 4.98
C GLU A 58 -4.12 -9.04 5.79
N ASN A 59 -2.97 -9.13 6.45
CA ASN A 59 -2.64 -10.21 7.36
C ASN A 59 -1.60 -9.74 8.40
N ALA A 60 -1.76 -10.14 9.66
CA ALA A 60 -0.81 -9.84 10.74
C ALA A 60 -0.40 -8.35 10.83
N GLY A 61 -1.37 -7.44 10.67
CA GLY A 61 -1.15 -6.00 10.72
C GLY A 61 -0.36 -5.43 9.54
N GLN A 62 -0.30 -6.16 8.42
CA GLN A 62 0.35 -5.74 7.19
C GLN A 62 -0.64 -5.76 6.03
N HIS A 63 -0.60 -4.71 5.21
CA HIS A 63 -1.07 -4.75 3.85
C HIS A 63 0.04 -5.29 2.94
N VAL A 64 -0.26 -6.35 2.21
CA VAL A 64 0.55 -6.86 1.10
C VAL A 64 -0.14 -6.44 -0.18
N VAL A 65 0.45 -5.47 -0.88
CA VAL A 65 -0.10 -4.89 -2.10
C VAL A 65 0.60 -5.49 -3.31
N PHE A 66 -0.18 -6.03 -4.23
CA PHE A 66 0.23 -6.51 -5.53
C PHE A 66 0.09 -5.35 -6.53
N CYS A 67 1.21 -4.80 -6.99
CA CYS A 67 1.26 -3.62 -7.85
C CYS A 67 1.06 -3.95 -9.33
N ASN A 68 0.13 -4.85 -9.62
CA ASN A 68 -0.27 -5.27 -10.96
C ASN A 68 -1.79 -5.55 -10.98
N ASN A 69 -2.32 -5.84 -12.17
CA ASN A 69 -3.75 -6.13 -12.37
C ASN A 69 -4.04 -7.64 -12.48
N GLU A 70 -3.15 -8.49 -11.95
CA GLU A 70 -3.37 -9.92 -11.91
C GLU A 70 -4.29 -10.31 -10.75
N SER A 71 -5.04 -11.40 -10.92
CA SER A 71 -5.90 -11.93 -9.87
C SER A 71 -5.08 -12.50 -8.71
N VAL A 72 -5.40 -12.13 -7.47
CA VAL A 72 -4.80 -12.75 -6.29
C VAL A 72 -5.46 -14.12 -6.03
N ARG A 73 -4.65 -15.19 -5.99
CA ARG A 73 -5.10 -16.54 -5.59
C ARG A 73 -4.57 -16.86 -4.20
N LEU A 74 -5.46 -17.18 -3.26
CA LEU A 74 -5.08 -17.67 -1.94
C LEU A 74 -4.79 -19.17 -2.03
N LEU A 75 -3.55 -19.57 -1.72
CA LEU A 75 -3.12 -20.96 -1.66
C LEU A 75 -3.05 -21.39 -0.18
N CYS A 76 -3.50 -22.60 0.14
CA CYS A 76 -3.55 -23.14 1.50
C CYS A 76 -2.75 -24.45 1.63
#